data_AF-X6L9B7-F1
#
_entry.id   AF-X6L9B7-F1
#
_cell.length_a   1.000
_cell.length_b   1.000
_cell.length_c   1.000
_cell.angle_alpha   90.00
_cell.angle_beta   90.00
_cell.angle_gamma   90.00
#
_symmetry.space_group_name_H-M   'P 1'
#
loop_
_entity.id
_entity.type
_entity.pdbx_description
1 polymer ?
#
loop_
_entity_poly.entity_id
_entity_poly.type
_entity_poly.pdbx_seq_one_letter_code
_entity_poly.pdbx_strand_id
1 'polypeptide(L)'
;LSKEKQEYLIKSIQSLQEGNTRQLFSQFKSMNNNKISVIPALINSHNNQVAKTDNEKAELLYVEDEIDSVIEMKRDYEMSEYPSVFERHQGRITGEELIEAMRHISSYKAQGPDIIHNQMIKNGGQSMIDSLVLLFDWSYSIGYMPKPWKMANI
;
A
#
# COMPACT_ATOMS: atom_id res chain seq x y z
N LEU A 1 9.17 -30.96 3.05
CA LEU A 1 9.90 -31.27 1.80
C LEU A 1 11.06 -32.20 2.15
N SER A 2 11.39 -33.23 1.36
CA SER A 2 12.63 -33.98 1.61
C SER A 2 13.82 -33.03 1.40
N LYS A 3 14.79 -33.06 2.31
CA LYS A 3 16.01 -32.21 2.25
C LYS A 3 16.68 -32.26 0.87
N GLU A 4 16.64 -33.43 0.23
CA GLU A 4 17.13 -33.67 -1.12
C GLU A 4 16.54 -32.73 -2.18
N LYS A 5 15.24 -32.39 -2.08
CA LYS A 5 14.59 -31.47 -3.03
C LYS A 5 15.08 -30.03 -2.86
N GLN A 6 15.36 -29.60 -1.63
CA GLN A 6 15.91 -28.27 -1.37
C GLN A 6 17.37 -28.17 -1.83
N GLU A 7 18.17 -29.20 -1.55
CA GLU A 7 19.56 -29.26 -2.01
C GLU A 7 19.68 -29.27 -3.54
N TYR A 8 18.77 -29.96 -4.23
CA TYR A 8 18.72 -29.97 -5.68
C TYR A 8 18.43 -28.57 -6.25
N LEU A 9 17.46 -27.85 -5.68
CA LEU A 9 17.12 -26.48 -6.11
C LEU A 9 18.29 -25.50 -5.90
N ILE A 10 18.96 -25.57 -4.74
CA ILE A 10 20.11 -24.71 -4.43
C ILE A 10 21.25 -24.95 -5.42
N LYS A 11 21.58 -26.22 -5.69
CA LYS A 11 22.61 -26.57 -6.68
C LYS A 11 22.24 -26.12 -8.09
N SER A 12 20.97 -26.20 -8.45
CA SER A 12 20.47 -25.77 -9.77
C SER A 12 20.47 -24.25 -9.94
N ILE A 13 20.36 -23.49 -8.84
CA ILE A 13 20.49 -22.02 -8.86
C ILE A 13 21.97 -21.62 -8.96
N GLN A 14 22.86 -22.31 -8.23
CA GLN A 14 24.30 -22.04 -8.23
C GLN A 14 24.98 -22.40 -9.57
N SER A 15 24.42 -23.34 -10.34
CA SER A 15 24.95 -23.72 -11.66
C SER A 15 24.58 -22.75 -12.78
N LEU A 16 23.76 -21.74 -12.51
CA LEU A 16 23.42 -20.68 -13.46
C LEU A 16 24.61 -19.72 -13.63
N GLN A 17 25.31 -19.82 -14.75
CA GLN A 17 26.41 -18.89 -15.08
C GLN A 17 25.85 -17.51 -15.50
N GLU A 18 26.43 -16.44 -14.94
CA GLU A 18 26.15 -15.06 -15.31
C GLU A 18 26.45 -14.84 -16.80
N GLY A 19 25.41 -14.55 -17.59
CA GLY A 19 25.56 -14.23 -19.02
C GLY A 19 24.46 -14.81 -19.92
N ASN A 20 23.75 -15.86 -19.49
CA ASN A 20 22.67 -16.47 -20.30
C ASN A 20 21.27 -16.20 -19.71
N THR A 21 20.88 -14.94 -19.73
CA THR A 21 19.59 -14.44 -19.19
C THR A 21 18.37 -15.15 -19.79
N ARG A 22 18.45 -15.64 -21.03
CA ARG A 22 17.39 -16.43 -21.68
C ARG A 22 17.23 -17.82 -21.08
N GLN A 23 18.33 -18.53 -20.80
CA GLN A 23 18.27 -19.81 -20.08
C GLN A 23 17.76 -19.61 -18.65
N LEU A 24 18.19 -18.55 -17.99
CA LEU A 24 17.75 -18.21 -16.63
C LEU A 24 16.25 -17.98 -16.56
N PHE A 25 15.70 -17.19 -17.50
CA PHE A 25 14.26 -16.93 -17.57
C PHE A 25 13.44 -18.17 -17.97
N SER A 26 13.97 -19.01 -18.87
CA SER A 26 13.34 -20.27 -19.28
C SER A 26 13.28 -21.28 -18.13
N GLN A 27 14.37 -21.43 -17.37
CA GLN A 27 14.39 -22.27 -16.17
C GLN A 27 13.48 -21.72 -15.08
N PHE A 28 13.46 -20.42 -14.84
CA PHE A 28 12.55 -19.79 -13.89
C PHE A 28 11.08 -20.04 -14.25
N LYS A 29 10.68 -19.88 -15.52
CA LYS A 29 9.34 -20.22 -15.99
C LYS A 29 9.01 -21.71 -15.83
N SER A 30 9.98 -22.58 -16.13
CA SER A 30 9.85 -24.03 -15.95
C SER A 30 9.58 -24.39 -14.47
N MET A 31 10.30 -23.75 -13.54
CA MET A 31 10.07 -23.94 -12.10
C MET A 31 8.69 -23.43 -11.66
N ASN A 32 8.18 -22.36 -12.28
CA ASN A 32 6.89 -21.74 -11.95
C ASN A 32 5.67 -22.44 -12.58
N ASN A 33 5.86 -23.23 -13.65
CA ASN A 33 4.80 -24.06 -14.26
C ASN A 33 4.45 -25.29 -13.40
N ASN A 34 5.39 -25.76 -12.57
CA ASN A 34 5.02 -26.59 -11.43
C ASN A 34 4.40 -25.65 -10.40
N LYS A 35 3.13 -25.86 -10.00
CA LYS A 35 2.39 -25.06 -9.00
C LYS A 35 3.01 -25.07 -7.58
N ILE A 36 4.31 -25.23 -7.46
CA ILE A 36 5.05 -25.10 -6.22
C ILE A 36 5.37 -23.62 -6.07
N SER A 37 4.41 -22.85 -5.55
CA SER A 37 4.77 -21.59 -4.90
C SER A 37 5.67 -21.98 -3.73
N VAL A 38 7.00 -21.90 -3.93
CA VAL A 38 7.95 -22.13 -2.84
C VAL A 38 7.86 -20.90 -1.95
N ILE A 39 6.91 -20.90 -1.02
CA ILE A 39 6.87 -19.92 0.06
C ILE A 39 8.09 -20.23 0.93
N PRO A 40 9.07 -19.32 1.05
CA PRO A 40 10.23 -19.52 1.90
C PRO A 40 9.79 -19.82 3.34
N ALA A 41 10.54 -20.66 4.04
CA ALA A 41 10.28 -20.91 5.44
C ALA A 41 10.46 -19.60 6.24
N LEU A 42 9.49 -19.25 7.09
CA LEU A 42 9.60 -18.08 7.96
C LEU A 42 10.61 -18.39 9.07
N ILE A 43 11.66 -17.59 9.14
CA ILE A 43 12.76 -17.75 10.09
C ILE A 43 12.70 -16.59 11.08
N ASN A 44 12.75 -16.90 12.37
CA ASN A 44 12.86 -15.89 13.40
C ASN A 44 14.28 -15.35 13.46
N SER A 45 14.45 -14.04 13.22
CA SER A 45 15.73 -13.35 13.14
C SER A 45 16.54 -13.37 14.44
N HIS A 46 15.91 -13.58 15.60
CA HIS A 46 16.60 -13.58 16.90
C HIS A 46 17.26 -14.92 17.23
N ASN A 47 16.73 -16.04 16.71
CA ASN A 47 17.20 -17.38 17.07
C ASN A 47 17.48 -18.27 15.85
N ASN A 48 17.31 -17.76 14.62
CA ASN A 48 17.45 -18.47 13.35
C ASN A 48 16.62 -19.76 13.26
N GLN A 49 15.54 -19.87 14.04
CA GLN A 49 14.66 -21.04 14.00
C GLN A 49 13.53 -20.84 13.00
N VAL A 50 13.19 -21.93 12.32
CA VAL A 50 12.05 -21.97 11.39
C VAL A 50 10.76 -22.06 12.19
N ALA A 51 9.80 -21.16 11.92
CA ALA A 51 8.46 -21.21 12.47
C ALA A 51 7.74 -22.50 12.04
N LYS A 52 7.27 -23.27 13.01
CA LYS A 52 6.62 -24.58 12.80
C LYS A 52 5.13 -24.49 13.00
N THR A 53 4.68 -23.67 13.94
CA THR A 53 3.25 -23.49 14.24
C THR A 53 2.67 -22.31 13.47
N ASP A 54 1.37 -22.31 13.24
CA ASP A 54 0.71 -21.19 12.55
C ASP A 54 0.72 -19.91 13.39
N ASN A 55 0.80 -20.03 14.72
CA ASN A 55 0.94 -18.88 15.63
C ASN A 55 2.32 -18.21 15.50
N GLU A 56 3.40 -19.00 15.48
CA GLU A 56 4.76 -18.48 15.24
C GLU A 56 4.89 -17.81 13.87
N LYS A 57 4.23 -18.36 12.85
CA LYS A 57 4.20 -17.76 11.50
C LYS A 57 3.44 -16.44 11.51
N ALA A 58 2.31 -16.38 12.21
CA ALA A 58 1.54 -15.16 12.34
C ALA A 58 2.36 -14.07 13.01
N GLU A 59 3.00 -14.36 14.15
CA GLU A 59 3.85 -13.40 14.87
C GLU A 59 5.01 -12.87 14.03
N LEU A 60 5.66 -13.71 13.21
CA LEU A 60 6.71 -13.26 12.27
C LEU A 60 6.18 -12.43 11.09
N LEU A 61 4.90 -12.57 10.76
CA LEU A 61 4.21 -11.81 9.72
C LEU A 61 3.40 -10.65 10.29
N TYR A 62 3.38 -10.46 11.61
CA TYR A 62 2.74 -9.32 12.26
C TYR A 62 3.68 -8.12 12.09
N VAL A 63 3.47 -7.42 10.98
CA VAL A 63 4.24 -6.24 10.56
C VAL A 63 3.57 -4.93 10.98
N GLU A 64 2.64 -4.92 11.94
CA GLU A 64 1.93 -3.69 12.33
C GLU A 64 2.91 -2.55 12.67
N ASP A 65 3.94 -2.83 13.48
CA ASP A 65 4.95 -1.84 13.85
C ASP A 65 5.82 -1.36 12.67
N GLU A 66 6.14 -2.24 11.71
CA GLU A 66 6.94 -1.87 10.53
C GLU A 66 6.09 -1.13 9.49
N ILE A 67 4.81 -1.51 9.34
CA ILE A 67 3.84 -0.83 8.48
C ILE A 67 3.58 0.57 9.04
N ASP A 68 3.32 0.68 10.34
CA ASP A 68 3.08 1.95 11.02
C ASP A 68 4.34 2.83 10.94
N SER A 69 5.53 2.27 11.16
CA SER A 69 6.80 2.99 11.00
C SER A 69 7.03 3.47 9.56
N VAL A 70 6.74 2.66 8.55
CA VAL A 70 6.92 3.05 7.14
C VAL A 70 5.89 4.10 6.74
N ILE A 71 4.66 4.01 7.23
CA ILE A 71 3.61 5.02 7.05
C ILE A 71 4.02 6.33 7.71
N GLU A 72 4.53 6.28 8.94
CA GLU A 72 4.95 7.45 9.71
C GLU A 72 6.18 8.13 9.09
N MET A 73 7.19 7.37 8.65
CA MET A 73 8.34 7.91 7.92
C MET A 73 7.93 8.59 6.60
N LYS A 74 6.97 8.03 5.86
CA LYS A 74 6.44 8.67 4.64
C LYS A 74 5.70 9.96 4.97
N ARG A 75 4.89 9.97 6.03
CA ARG A 75 4.18 11.17 6.50
C ARG A 75 5.16 12.29 6.84
N ASP A 76 6.16 12.00 7.66
CA ASP A 76 7.11 13.01 8.13
C ASP A 76 7.97 13.54 6.97
N TYR A 77 8.36 12.68 6.02
CA TYR A 77 9.02 13.10 4.79
C TYR A 77 8.12 14.03 3.96
N GLU A 78 6.85 13.68 3.75
CA GLU A 78 5.89 14.51 3.02
C GLU A 78 5.59 15.84 3.73
N MET A 79 5.53 15.85 5.06
CA MET A 79 5.28 17.04 5.87
C MET A 79 6.50 17.97 5.95
N SER A 80 7.73 17.43 5.93
CA SER A 80 8.97 18.22 5.96
C SER A 80 9.13 19.16 4.76
N GLU A 81 8.47 18.83 3.64
CA GLU A 81 8.49 19.62 2.40
C GLU A 81 7.53 20.83 2.45
N TYR A 82 6.68 20.94 3.48
CA TYR A 82 5.81 22.08 3.70
C TYR A 82 6.28 22.86 4.93
N PRO A 83 6.80 24.09 4.77
CA PRO A 83 6.94 25.01 5.90
C PRO A 83 5.56 25.21 6.54
N SER A 84 5.49 25.39 7.85
CA SER A 84 4.26 25.44 8.66
C SER A 84 3.37 26.67 8.35
N VAL A 85 2.90 26.82 7.11
CA VAL A 85 2.19 28.02 6.62
C VAL A 85 0.68 27.93 6.81
N PHE A 86 0.14 26.78 7.26
CA PHE A 86 -1.26 26.74 7.66
C PHE A 86 -1.39 27.32 9.07
N GLU A 87 -1.69 28.62 9.15
CA GLU A 87 -2.24 29.24 10.35
C GLU A 87 -3.34 28.32 10.91
N ARG A 88 -3.20 27.88 12.16
CA ARG A 88 -4.13 27.01 12.90
C ARG A 88 -5.49 27.69 13.19
N HIS A 89 -5.91 28.63 12.35
CA HIS A 89 -7.10 29.46 12.51
C HIS A 89 -8.11 29.25 11.39
N GLN A 90 -8.03 28.12 10.72
CA GLN A 90 -8.98 27.78 9.68
C GLN A 90 -10.20 27.08 10.30
N GLY A 91 -11.40 27.47 9.87
CA GLY A 91 -12.67 26.97 10.41
C GLY A 91 -12.90 25.48 10.16
N ARG A 92 -13.93 24.89 10.79
CA ARG A 92 -14.33 23.51 10.47
C ARG A 92 -14.94 23.43 9.08
N ILE A 93 -14.66 22.34 8.37
CA ILE A 93 -15.35 22.04 7.12
C ILE A 93 -16.77 21.57 7.45
N THR A 94 -17.75 22.21 6.86
CA THR A 94 -19.17 21.92 7.07
C THR A 94 -19.74 21.02 5.96
N GLY A 95 -20.86 20.36 6.25
CA GLY A 95 -21.57 19.56 5.27
C GLY A 95 -22.10 20.40 4.11
N GLU A 96 -22.52 21.64 4.38
CA GLU A 96 -23.03 22.58 3.38
C GLU A 96 -21.95 22.97 2.37
N GLU A 97 -20.73 23.29 2.85
CA GLU A 97 -19.58 23.58 2.00
C GLU A 97 -19.23 22.39 1.12
N LEU A 98 -19.26 21.18 1.68
CA LEU A 98 -18.99 19.95 0.94
C LEU A 98 -20.06 19.68 -0.12
N ILE A 99 -21.34 19.83 0.23
CA ILE A 99 -22.46 19.66 -0.71
C ILE A 99 -22.31 20.64 -1.88
N GLU A 100 -21.97 21.89 -1.60
CA GLU A 100 -21.76 22.90 -2.63
C GLU A 100 -20.54 22.55 -3.51
N ALA A 101 -19.44 22.10 -2.94
CA ALA A 101 -18.29 21.60 -3.71
C ALA A 101 -18.65 20.40 -4.60
N MET A 102 -19.43 19.45 -4.08
CA MET A 102 -19.87 18.25 -4.81
C MET A 102 -20.75 18.58 -6.03
N ARG A 103 -21.49 19.71 -6.01
CA ARG A 103 -22.27 20.17 -7.18
C ARG A 103 -21.39 20.50 -8.38
N HIS A 104 -20.17 20.95 -8.12
CA HIS A 104 -19.20 21.35 -9.15
C HIS A 104 -18.42 20.15 -9.73
N ILE A 105 -18.48 18.98 -9.11
CA ILE A 105 -17.85 17.76 -9.63
C ILE A 105 -18.57 17.34 -10.91
N SER A 106 -17.85 17.14 -12.01
CA SER A 106 -18.47 16.64 -13.25
C SER A 106 -18.69 15.13 -13.17
N SER A 107 -19.91 14.70 -13.46
CA SER A 107 -20.34 13.29 -13.43
C SER A 107 -19.57 12.36 -14.36
N TYR A 108 -18.97 12.91 -15.42
CA TYR A 108 -18.39 12.16 -16.55
C TYR A 108 -16.88 12.39 -16.70
N LYS A 109 -16.22 12.90 -15.66
CA LYS A 109 -14.76 12.99 -15.64
C LYS A 109 -14.15 11.65 -15.24
N ALA A 110 -12.91 11.43 -15.67
CA ALA A 110 -12.14 10.26 -15.30
C ALA A 110 -12.02 10.15 -13.78
N GLN A 111 -12.03 8.91 -13.28
CA GLN A 111 -11.77 8.60 -11.88
C GLN A 111 -10.31 8.93 -11.53
N GLY A 112 -10.09 9.31 -10.28
CA GLY A 112 -8.75 9.54 -9.75
C GLY A 112 -7.95 8.24 -9.58
N PRO A 113 -6.71 8.33 -9.08
CA PRO A 113 -5.89 7.16 -8.73
C PRO A 113 -6.50 6.31 -7.60
N ASP A 114 -7.51 6.82 -6.90
CA ASP A 114 -8.30 6.13 -5.89
C ASP A 114 -9.37 5.19 -6.47
N ILE A 115 -9.61 5.23 -7.80
CA ILE A 115 -10.61 4.41 -8.50
C ILE A 115 -12.05 4.76 -8.05
N ILE A 116 -12.25 5.90 -7.39
CA ILE A 116 -13.59 6.34 -6.96
C ILE A 116 -14.22 7.14 -8.09
N HIS A 117 -15.30 6.59 -8.66
CA HIS A 117 -16.03 7.28 -9.72
C HIS A 117 -16.88 8.43 -9.16
N ASN A 118 -16.95 9.57 -9.86
CA ASN A 118 -17.68 10.77 -9.41
C ASN A 118 -19.18 10.52 -9.15
N GLN A 119 -19.78 9.55 -9.84
CA GLN A 119 -21.15 9.11 -9.56
C GLN A 119 -21.32 8.49 -8.16
N MET A 120 -20.31 7.79 -7.65
CA MET A 120 -20.36 7.22 -6.29
C MET A 120 -20.38 8.34 -5.25
N ILE A 121 -19.59 9.39 -5.48
CA ILE A 121 -19.56 10.56 -4.60
C ILE A 121 -20.92 11.26 -4.62
N LYS A 122 -21.48 11.52 -5.81
CA LYS A 122 -22.77 12.22 -5.96
C LYS A 122 -23.98 11.44 -5.43
N ASN A 123 -24.01 10.13 -5.65
CA ASN A 123 -25.16 9.30 -5.33
C ASN A 123 -25.04 8.64 -3.95
N GLY A 124 -23.91 8.82 -3.25
CA GLY A 124 -23.64 8.21 -1.96
C GLY A 124 -24.46 8.76 -0.78
N GLY A 125 -25.28 9.80 -1.02
CA GLY A 125 -26.20 10.36 -0.03
C GLY A 125 -25.51 10.90 1.22
N GLN A 126 -26.24 10.92 2.34
CA GLN A 126 -25.74 11.50 3.59
C GLN A 126 -24.51 10.76 4.15
N SER A 127 -24.47 9.43 4.03
CA SER A 127 -23.32 8.65 4.52
C SER A 127 -22.00 9.01 3.84
N MET A 128 -22.05 9.34 2.53
CA MET A 128 -20.89 9.84 1.81
C MET A 128 -20.49 11.24 2.28
N ILE A 129 -21.47 12.13 2.48
CA ILE A 129 -21.25 13.48 3.00
C ILE A 129 -20.58 13.42 4.37
N ASP A 130 -21.11 12.62 5.31
CA ASP A 130 -20.57 12.50 6.67
C ASP A 130 -19.13 11.98 6.67
N SER A 131 -18.86 10.97 5.83
CA SER A 131 -17.52 10.37 5.69
C SER A 131 -16.50 11.38 5.14
N LEU A 132 -16.90 12.15 4.13
CA LEU A 132 -16.05 13.15 3.50
C LEU A 132 -15.83 14.37 4.40
N VAL A 133 -16.86 14.83 5.13
CA VAL A 133 -16.71 15.89 6.14
C VAL A 133 -15.69 15.46 7.19
N LEU A 134 -15.81 14.25 7.74
CA LEU A 134 -14.86 13.74 8.72
C LEU A 134 -13.44 13.70 8.17
N LEU A 135 -13.27 13.16 6.96
CA LEU A 135 -11.96 13.03 6.32
C LEU A 135 -11.32 14.39 6.03
N PHE A 136 -12.07 15.31 5.43
CA PHE A 136 -11.54 16.61 5.04
C PHE A 136 -11.34 17.53 6.25
N ASP A 137 -12.26 17.55 7.22
CA ASP A 137 -12.09 18.32 8.46
C ASP A 137 -10.85 17.84 9.21
N TRP A 138 -10.63 16.52 9.30
CA TRP A 138 -9.42 15.98 9.90
C TRP A 138 -8.16 16.41 9.13
N SER A 139 -8.10 16.17 7.83
CA SER A 139 -6.99 16.57 6.93
C SER A 139 -6.67 18.07 7.05
N TYR A 140 -7.71 18.91 7.05
CA TYR A 140 -7.61 20.35 7.19
C TYR A 140 -7.09 20.77 8.57
N SER A 141 -7.60 20.15 9.63
CA SER A 141 -7.20 20.45 11.02
C SER A 141 -5.72 20.17 11.31
N ILE A 142 -5.15 19.16 10.67
CA ILE A 142 -3.74 18.81 10.80
C ILE A 142 -2.86 19.52 9.75
N GLY A 143 -3.46 20.32 8.86
CA GLY A 143 -2.75 21.04 7.80
C GLY A 143 -2.07 20.11 6.77
N TYR A 144 -2.58 18.89 6.60
CA TYR A 144 -1.99 17.88 5.74
C TYR A 144 -2.95 17.47 4.63
N MET A 145 -2.45 17.44 3.40
CA MET A 145 -3.18 16.96 2.22
C MET A 145 -2.27 15.98 1.46
N PRO A 146 -2.67 14.70 1.31
CA PRO A 146 -1.85 13.70 0.63
C PRO A 146 -1.43 14.14 -0.77
N LYS A 147 -0.15 13.95 -1.13
CA LYS A 147 0.35 14.28 -2.48
C LYS A 147 -0.45 13.62 -3.61
N PRO A 148 -0.88 12.33 -3.51
CA PRO A 148 -1.67 11.71 -4.56
C PRO A 148 -2.99 12.42 -4.87
N TRP A 149 -3.58 13.14 -3.90
CA TRP A 149 -4.81 13.91 -4.12
C TRP A 149 -4.59 15.13 -5.02
N LYS A 150 -3.35 15.60 -5.16
CA LYS A 150 -2.97 16.68 -6.11
C LYS A 150 -2.60 16.15 -7.49
N MET A 151 -2.36 14.85 -7.63
CA MET A 151 -2.00 14.24 -8.90
C MET A 151 -3.26 14.01 -9.73
N ALA A 152 -3.60 14.98 -10.58
CA ALA A 152 -4.55 14.74 -11.66
C ALA A 152 -3.80 14.03 -12.81
N ASN A 153 -4.25 12.84 -13.19
CA ASN A 153 -3.89 12.28 -14.49
C ASN A 153 -4.65 13.07 -15.56
N ILE A 154 -3.98 14.08 -16.13
CA ILE A 154 -4.41 14.75 -17.36
C ILE A 154 -3.89 13.95 -18.55
#